data_AF-A0A7S2S5E0-F1
#
_entry.id   AF-A0A7S2S5E0-F1
#
_cell.length_a   1.000
_cell.length_b   1.000
_cell.length_c   1.000
_cell.angle_alpha   90.00
_cell.angle_beta   90.00
_cell.angle_gamma   90.00
#
_symmetry.space_group_name_H-M   'P 1'
#
loop_
_entity.id
_entity.type
_entity.pdbx_description
1 polymer ?
#
loop_
_entity_poly.entity_id
_entity_poly.type
_entity_poly.pdbx_seq_one_letter_code
_entity_poly.pdbx_strand_id
1 'polypeptide(L)'
;MSRAFLPPESLSKEDIRVIADVRRDVWKSGMSGLLIGAVSGYFIHSVSKIIYSRLSDASKLKLTIPGENPIRFTRNTAFLSVMLGSSLTSFAFASAAGKNRAHKLHPIYEIGKDKTAGMSAYQAQLAKSQDDGLGPVDERMKRIISRRKTMKARIEEGQALSDSHGGRWVQDVNSDEEQITK
;
A
#
# COMPACT_ATOMS: atom_id res chain seq x y z
N MET A 1 6.72 7.25 10.01
CA MET A 1 6.33 6.41 8.86
C MET A 1 5.07 5.66 9.25
N SER A 2 3.98 5.82 8.51
CA SER A 2 2.66 5.33 8.87
C SER A 2 2.64 3.80 9.04
N ARG A 3 2.05 3.34 10.15
CA ARG A 3 1.77 1.93 10.51
C ARG A 3 0.70 1.27 9.61
N ALA A 4 0.59 1.69 8.35
CA ALA A 4 -0.57 1.35 7.51
C ALA A 4 -0.48 -0.04 6.87
N PHE A 5 0.66 -0.73 6.95
CA PHE A 5 0.80 -2.08 6.43
C PHE A 5 1.63 -2.90 7.41
N LEU A 6 0.95 -3.76 8.18
CA LEU A 6 1.63 -4.92 8.74
C LEU A 6 2.10 -5.73 7.52
N PRO A 7 3.42 -5.90 7.33
CA PRO A 7 3.90 -6.67 6.20
C PRO A 7 3.32 -8.09 6.32
N PRO A 8 2.89 -8.70 5.21
CA PRO A 8 2.41 -10.08 5.24
C PRO A 8 3.49 -10.99 5.84
N GLU A 9 3.09 -11.99 6.61
CA GLU A 9 4.01 -12.94 7.25
C GLU A 9 4.85 -13.76 6.24
N SER A 10 4.51 -13.67 4.94
CA SER A 10 5.26 -14.24 3.83
C SER A 10 6.60 -13.55 3.54
N LEU A 11 6.77 -12.29 3.96
CA LEU A 11 7.95 -11.51 3.61
C LEU A 11 9.01 -11.59 4.70
N SER A 12 10.26 -11.84 4.28
CA SER A 12 11.40 -11.75 5.18
C SER A 12 11.64 -10.31 5.63
N LYS A 13 12.36 -10.14 6.75
CA LYS A 13 12.74 -8.80 7.24
C LYS A 13 13.62 -8.07 6.23
N GLU A 14 14.39 -8.83 5.46
CA GLU A 14 15.25 -8.38 4.38
C GLU A 14 14.43 -7.83 3.21
N ASP A 15 13.37 -8.54 2.79
CA ASP A 15 12.48 -8.08 1.71
C ASP A 15 11.75 -6.79 2.07
N ILE A 16 11.30 -6.67 3.32
CA ILE A 16 10.67 -5.45 3.84
C ILE A 16 11.63 -4.27 3.76
N ARG A 17 12.91 -4.48 4.10
CA ARG A 17 13.95 -3.45 3.98
C ARG A 17 14.18 -3.07 2.52
N VAL A 18 14.26 -4.04 1.62
CA VAL A 18 14.43 -3.79 0.18
C VAL A 18 13.28 -2.95 -0.37
N ILE A 19 12.02 -3.28 -0.04
CA ILE A 19 10.86 -2.47 -0.44
C ILE A 19 10.96 -1.04 0.11
N ALA A 20 11.31 -0.91 1.39
CA ALA A 20 11.43 0.39 2.04
C ALA A 20 12.53 1.24 1.40
N ASP A 21 13.66 0.65 1.03
CA ASP A 21 14.77 1.32 0.37
C ASP A 21 14.42 1.73 -1.06
N VAL A 22 13.77 0.85 -1.84
CA VAL A 22 13.31 1.21 -3.20
C VAL A 22 12.31 2.36 -3.15
N ARG A 23 11.33 2.33 -2.23
CA ARG A 23 10.37 3.42 -2.04
C ARG A 23 11.09 4.72 -1.66
N ARG A 24 12.03 4.65 -0.71
CA ARG A 24 12.80 5.81 -0.26
C ARG A 24 13.59 6.41 -1.40
N ASP A 25 14.23 5.59 -2.23
CA ASP A 25 15.01 6.03 -3.38
C ASP A 25 14.15 6.70 -4.44
N VAL A 26 12.99 6.12 -4.78
CA VAL A 26 12.03 6.74 -5.71
C VAL A 26 11.55 8.07 -5.18
N TRP A 27 11.22 8.16 -3.89
CA TRP A 27 10.76 9.39 -3.26
C TRP A 27 11.86 10.47 -3.21
N LYS A 28 13.08 10.10 -2.80
CA LYS A 28 14.24 11.01 -2.82
C LYS A 28 14.53 11.52 -4.23
N SER A 29 14.48 10.63 -5.22
CA SER A 29 14.71 10.99 -6.63
C SER A 29 13.61 11.92 -7.15
N GLY A 30 12.33 11.64 -6.87
CA GLY A 30 11.22 12.52 -7.20
C GLY A 30 11.34 13.90 -6.55
N MET A 31 11.71 13.95 -5.26
CA MET A 31 11.97 15.23 -4.57
C MET A 31 13.12 16.02 -5.18
N SER A 32 14.23 15.36 -5.52
CA SER A 32 15.33 16.03 -6.21
C SER A 32 14.90 16.56 -7.58
N GLY A 33 14.10 15.77 -8.31
CA GLY A 33 13.50 16.19 -9.58
C GLY A 33 12.61 17.41 -9.42
N LEU A 34 11.80 17.49 -8.35
CA LEU A 34 10.94 18.63 -8.05
C LEU A 34 11.76 19.92 -7.88
N LEU A 35 12.84 19.88 -7.08
CA LEU A 35 13.69 21.04 -6.85
C LEU A 35 14.41 21.48 -8.14
N ILE A 36 14.99 20.53 -8.86
CA ILE A 36 15.66 20.81 -10.14
C ILE A 36 14.68 21.39 -11.16
N GLY A 37 13.47 20.82 -11.23
CA GLY A 37 12.40 21.27 -12.12
C GLY A 37 11.84 22.64 -11.78
N ALA A 38 11.80 23.01 -10.50
CA ALA A 38 11.37 24.33 -10.08
C ALA A 38 12.36 25.40 -10.56
N VAL A 39 13.66 25.15 -10.38
CA VAL A 39 14.73 26.06 -10.84
C VAL A 39 14.75 26.12 -12.38
N SER A 40 14.66 24.98 -13.06
CA SER A 40 14.67 24.94 -14.52
C SER A 40 13.42 25.58 -15.13
N GLY A 41 12.24 25.37 -14.52
CA GLY A 41 10.99 26.02 -14.93
C GLY A 41 11.06 27.54 -14.84
N TYR A 42 11.61 28.07 -13.74
CA TYR A 42 11.82 29.52 -13.59
C TYR A 42 12.83 30.07 -14.60
N PHE A 43 13.91 29.33 -14.85
CA PHE A 43 14.92 29.70 -15.85
C PHE A 43 14.32 29.75 -17.25
N ILE A 44 13.55 28.73 -17.66
CA ILE A 44 12.86 28.67 -18.94
C ILE A 44 11.92 29.88 -19.07
N HIS A 45 11.11 30.18 -18.06
CA HIS A 45 10.25 31.36 -18.09
C HIS A 45 11.02 32.67 -18.28
N SER A 46 12.15 32.82 -17.59
CA SER A 46 13.01 34.01 -17.68
C SER A 46 13.58 34.17 -19.10
N VAL A 47 14.10 33.09 -19.68
CA VAL A 47 14.62 33.07 -21.05
C VAL A 47 13.49 33.32 -22.06
N SER A 48 12.34 32.68 -21.90
CA SER A 48 11.17 32.88 -22.77
C SER A 48 10.69 34.33 -22.76
N LYS A 49 10.70 34.98 -21.59
CA LYS A 49 10.35 36.41 -21.47
C LYS A 49 11.33 37.30 -22.24
N ILE A 50 12.64 37.03 -22.13
CA ILE A 50 13.67 37.77 -22.86
C ILE A 50 13.50 37.58 -24.37
N ILE A 51 13.33 36.35 -24.84
CA ILE A 51 13.14 36.04 -26.26
C ILE A 51 11.85 36.72 -26.77
N TYR A 52 10.74 36.65 -26.02
CA TYR A 52 9.49 37.30 -26.38
C TYR A 52 9.61 38.82 -26.48
N SER A 53 10.39 39.45 -25.60
CA SER A 53 10.66 40.90 -25.67
C SER A 53 11.48 41.30 -26.91
N ARG A 54 12.27 40.37 -27.46
CA ARG A 54 13.14 40.58 -28.63
C ARG A 54 12.49 40.20 -29.97
N LEU A 55 11.36 39.49 -29.94
CA LEU A 55 10.60 39.12 -31.13
C LEU A 55 9.92 40.34 -31.76
N SER A 56 9.88 40.38 -33.09
CA SER A 56 9.13 41.39 -33.84
C SER A 56 7.63 41.21 -33.65
N ASP A 57 6.85 42.27 -33.82
CA ASP A 57 5.40 42.22 -33.59
C ASP A 57 4.70 41.28 -34.59
N ALA A 58 5.23 41.13 -35.80
CA ALA A 58 4.76 40.14 -36.78
C ALA A 58 4.97 38.68 -36.30
N SER A 59 6.08 38.40 -35.62
CA SER A 59 6.36 37.08 -35.05
C SER A 59 5.56 36.82 -33.77
N LYS A 60 5.30 37.85 -32.95
CA LYS A 60 4.40 37.75 -31.79
C LYS A 60 2.97 37.45 -32.22
N LEU A 61 2.50 38.05 -33.31
CA LEU A 61 1.16 37.87 -33.85
C LEU A 61 0.92 36.46 -34.42
N LYS A 62 1.97 35.81 -34.95
CA LYS A 62 1.95 34.38 -35.34
C LYS A 62 1.97 33.40 -34.16
N LEU A 63 2.48 33.84 -33.01
CA LEU A 63 2.53 33.07 -31.76
C LEU A 63 1.24 33.20 -30.94
N THR A 64 0.28 33.98 -31.43
CA THR A 64 -1.04 34.15 -30.84
C THR A 64 -2.01 33.15 -31.47
N ILE A 65 -2.80 32.47 -30.63
CA ILE A 65 -3.92 31.64 -31.09
C ILE A 65 -4.98 32.58 -31.69
N PRO A 66 -5.52 32.32 -32.89
CA PRO A 66 -6.50 33.21 -33.51
C PRO A 66 -7.72 33.40 -32.60
N GLY A 67 -7.98 34.64 -32.19
CA GLY A 67 -9.08 35.02 -31.29
C GLY A 67 -8.68 35.32 -29.84
N GLU A 68 -7.41 35.12 -29.46
CA GLU A 68 -6.93 35.41 -28.11
C GLU A 68 -6.00 36.63 -28.01
N ASN A 69 -5.90 37.17 -26.79
CA ASN A 69 -4.96 38.23 -26.47
C ASN A 69 -3.50 37.75 -26.58
N PRO A 70 -2.54 38.64 -26.92
CA PRO A 70 -1.12 38.28 -26.97
C PRO A 70 -0.63 37.73 -25.63
N ILE A 71 0.28 36.75 -25.68
CA ILE A 71 0.81 36.05 -24.50
C ILE A 71 1.44 37.06 -23.53
N ARG A 72 0.86 37.18 -22.32
CA ARG A 72 1.37 38.04 -21.25
C ARG A 72 2.18 37.22 -20.25
N PHE A 73 3.46 37.53 -20.12
CA PHE A 73 4.34 36.96 -19.09
C PHE A 73 4.06 37.64 -17.73
N THR A 74 3.20 37.04 -16.93
CA THR A 74 2.82 37.51 -15.58
C THR A 74 3.41 36.60 -14.49
N ARG A 75 3.23 36.98 -13.22
CA ARG A 75 3.63 36.13 -12.09
C ARG A 75 2.94 34.75 -12.12
N ASN A 76 1.72 34.69 -12.64
CA ASN A 76 0.97 33.44 -12.76
C ASN A 76 1.60 32.50 -13.80
N THR A 77 2.12 33.02 -14.91
CA THR A 77 2.82 32.19 -15.91
C THR A 77 4.21 31.76 -15.44
N ALA A 78 4.87 32.56 -14.59
CA ALA A 78 6.07 32.13 -13.88
C ALA A 78 5.77 30.97 -12.92
N PHE A 79 4.74 31.09 -12.09
CA PHE A 79 4.32 30.03 -11.19
C PHE A 79 3.91 28.75 -11.95
N LEU A 80 3.16 28.89 -13.05
CA LEU A 80 2.77 27.78 -13.92
C LEU A 80 4.02 27.07 -14.49
N SER A 81 5.01 27.82 -14.97
CA SER A 81 6.25 27.24 -15.51
C SER A 81 7.04 26.45 -14.45
N VAL A 82 7.06 26.95 -13.21
CA VAL A 82 7.70 26.28 -12.07
C VAL A 82 6.94 25.00 -11.71
N MET A 83 5.62 25.04 -11.65
CA MET A 83 4.77 23.87 -11.37
C MET A 83 4.88 22.81 -12.46
N LEU A 84 4.86 23.22 -13.73
CA LEU A 84 5.00 22.31 -14.87
C LEU A 84 6.41 21.71 -14.90
N GLY A 85 7.45 22.54 -14.76
CA GLY A 85 8.84 22.08 -14.69
C GLY A 85 9.04 21.08 -13.56
N SER A 86 8.62 21.42 -12.34
CA SER A 86 8.76 20.57 -11.15
C SER A 86 8.00 19.26 -11.24
N SER A 87 6.78 19.24 -11.78
CA SER A 87 5.98 18.02 -11.90
C SER A 87 6.56 17.05 -12.95
N LEU A 88 6.96 17.56 -14.11
CA LEU A 88 7.56 16.74 -15.17
C LEU A 88 8.89 16.13 -14.76
N THR A 89 9.79 16.92 -14.17
CA THR A 89 11.09 16.41 -13.74
C THR A 89 10.96 15.49 -12.53
N SER A 90 10.07 15.77 -11.58
CA SER A 90 9.76 14.87 -10.47
C SER A 90 9.30 13.50 -10.99
N PHE A 91 8.36 13.49 -11.94
CA PHE A 91 7.89 12.26 -12.57
C PHE A 91 9.00 11.53 -13.33
N ALA A 92 9.81 12.24 -14.12
CA ALA A 92 10.90 11.64 -14.89
C ALA A 92 11.96 11.00 -13.98
N PHE A 93 12.39 11.69 -12.92
CA PHE A 93 13.39 11.18 -11.99
C PHE A 93 12.84 10.02 -11.15
N ALA A 94 11.59 10.12 -10.66
CA ALA A 94 10.93 9.03 -9.95
C ALA A 94 10.79 7.79 -10.86
N SER A 95 10.44 7.98 -12.13
CA SER A 95 10.31 6.90 -13.12
C SER A 95 11.65 6.25 -13.44
N ALA A 96 12.70 7.04 -13.63
CA ALA A 96 14.05 6.54 -13.89
C ALA A 96 14.59 5.74 -12.69
N ALA A 97 14.41 6.26 -11.47
CA ALA A 97 14.78 5.55 -10.24
C ALA A 97 13.97 4.26 -10.06
N GLY A 98 12.67 4.30 -10.34
CA GLY A 98 11.79 3.13 -10.29
C GLY A 98 12.25 2.03 -11.26
N LYS A 99 12.52 2.38 -12.52
CA LYS A 99 13.02 1.43 -13.54
C LYS A 99 14.36 0.82 -13.13
N ASN A 100 15.30 1.64 -12.65
CA ASN A 100 16.62 1.17 -12.24
C ASN A 100 16.58 0.25 -11.00
N ARG A 101 15.56 0.37 -10.15
CA ARG A 101 15.41 -0.43 -8.94
C ARG A 101 14.43 -1.60 -9.08
N ALA A 102 13.70 -1.69 -10.20
CA ALA A 102 12.65 -2.69 -10.43
C ALA A 102 13.16 -4.14 -10.27
N HIS A 103 14.40 -4.41 -10.70
CA HIS A 103 15.01 -5.74 -10.56
C HIS A 103 15.10 -6.21 -9.10
N LYS A 104 15.24 -5.30 -8.13
CA LYS A 104 15.30 -5.66 -6.70
C LYS A 104 13.95 -6.13 -6.15
N LEU A 105 12.87 -5.73 -6.80
CA LEU A 105 11.51 -6.11 -6.42
C LEU A 105 11.04 -7.39 -7.12
N HIS A 106 11.74 -7.83 -8.17
CA HIS A 106 11.39 -9.06 -8.89
C HIS A 106 11.31 -10.31 -8.00
N PRO A 107 12.33 -10.65 -7.18
CA PRO A 107 12.24 -11.83 -6.33
C PRO A 107 11.11 -11.72 -5.30
N ILE A 108 10.87 -10.52 -4.78
CA ILE A 108 9.78 -10.23 -3.83
C ILE A 108 8.41 -10.41 -4.50
N TYR A 109 8.30 -10.02 -5.76
CA TYR A 109 7.08 -10.17 -6.55
C TYR A 109 6.81 -11.64 -6.89
N GLU A 110 7.84 -12.42 -7.22
CA GLU A 110 7.72 -13.86 -7.45
C GLU A 110 7.25 -14.59 -6.20
N ILE A 111 7.79 -14.24 -5.03
CA ILE A 111 7.30 -14.73 -3.73
C ILE A 111 5.81 -14.39 -3.57
N GLY A 112 5.39 -13.16 -3.86
CA GLY A 112 3.98 -12.77 -3.77
C GLY A 112 3.04 -13.44 -4.80
N LYS A 113 3.58 -13.96 -5.90
CA LYS A 113 2.83 -14.67 -6.94
C LYS A 113 2.50 -16.10 -6.52
N ASP A 114 3.35 -16.71 -5.69
CA ASP A 114 3.08 -18.01 -5.12
C ASP A 114 1.96 -17.89 -4.08
N LYS A 115 0.78 -18.44 -4.38
CA LYS A 115 -0.40 -18.46 -3.50
C LYS A 115 -0.11 -19.12 -2.13
N THR A 116 1.01 -19.82 -2.01
CA THR A 116 1.50 -20.51 -0.82
C THR A 116 2.53 -19.70 -0.03
N ALA A 117 3.03 -18.57 -0.54
CA ALA A 117 3.98 -17.74 0.19
C ALA A 117 3.30 -17.04 1.37
N GLY A 118 3.71 -17.38 2.59
CA GLY A 118 3.09 -16.93 3.85
C GLY A 118 2.03 -17.85 4.42
N MET A 119 1.69 -18.92 3.71
CA MET A 119 0.95 -20.01 4.30
C MET A 119 1.89 -20.81 5.22
N SER A 120 1.44 -21.11 6.43
CA SER A 120 2.07 -22.14 7.26
C SER A 120 2.27 -23.42 6.42
N ALA A 121 3.33 -24.20 6.66
CA ALA A 121 3.58 -25.45 5.95
C ALA A 121 2.33 -26.35 5.83
N TYR A 122 1.44 -26.26 6.82
CA TYR A 122 0.12 -26.89 6.83
C TYR A 122 -0.87 -26.28 5.82
N GLN A 123 -0.99 -24.96 5.75
CA GLN A 123 -1.87 -24.25 4.80
C GLN A 123 -1.39 -24.41 3.35
N ALA A 124 -0.08 -24.45 3.12
CA ALA A 124 0.49 -24.67 1.79
C ALA A 124 0.16 -26.09 1.27
N GLN A 125 0.23 -27.10 2.15
CA GLN A 125 -0.23 -28.47 1.82
C GLN A 125 -1.74 -28.52 1.57
N LEU A 126 -2.53 -27.75 2.34
CA LEU A 126 -3.98 -27.60 2.16
C LEU A 126 -4.33 -27.08 0.76
N ALA A 127 -3.77 -25.93 0.39
CA ALA A 127 -4.04 -25.27 -0.88
C ALA A 127 -3.63 -26.16 -2.06
N LYS A 128 -2.49 -26.86 -1.92
CA LYS A 128 -2.03 -27.84 -2.91
C LYS A 128 -2.96 -29.04 -3.04
N SER A 129 -3.45 -29.59 -1.92
CA SER A 129 -4.42 -30.69 -1.93
C SER A 129 -5.79 -30.30 -2.49
N GLN A 130 -6.17 -29.02 -2.37
CA GLN A 130 -7.41 -28.47 -2.89
C GLN A 130 -7.35 -28.27 -4.42
N ASP A 131 -6.19 -27.86 -4.96
CA ASP A 131 -5.94 -27.77 -6.41
C ASP A 131 -5.78 -29.16 -7.05
N ASP A 132 -5.21 -30.14 -6.36
CA ASP A 132 -5.01 -31.51 -6.87
C ASP A 132 -6.30 -32.38 -6.86
N GLY A 133 -7.45 -31.83 -6.44
CA GLY A 133 -8.75 -32.55 -6.47
C GLY A 133 -8.84 -33.78 -5.54
N LEU A 134 -7.93 -33.92 -4.58
CA LEU A 134 -7.85 -35.07 -3.68
C LEU A 134 -8.86 -34.94 -2.52
N GLY A 135 -10.10 -35.36 -2.79
CA GLY A 135 -11.24 -35.38 -1.86
C GLY A 135 -11.11 -36.06 -0.47
N PRO A 136 -10.16 -36.99 -0.16
CA PRO A 136 -10.13 -37.65 1.15
C PRO A 136 -9.67 -36.76 2.33
N VAL A 137 -8.78 -35.78 2.06
CA VAL A 137 -8.22 -34.91 3.11
C VAL A 137 -9.25 -33.85 3.53
N ASP A 138 -10.04 -33.37 2.58
CA ASP A 138 -11.10 -32.37 2.80
C ASP A 138 -12.20 -32.88 3.74
N GLU A 139 -12.60 -34.14 3.66
CA GLU A 139 -13.62 -34.70 4.55
C GLU A 139 -13.14 -34.86 5.99
N ARG A 140 -11.87 -35.21 6.20
CA ARG A 140 -11.27 -35.29 7.54
C ARG A 140 -11.19 -33.89 8.17
N MET A 141 -10.87 -32.88 7.36
CA MET A 141 -10.74 -31.50 7.82
C MET A 141 -12.08 -30.82 8.08
N LYS A 142 -13.08 -31.04 7.22
CA LYS A 142 -14.46 -30.61 7.47
C LYS A 142 -14.96 -31.14 8.82
N ARG A 143 -14.62 -32.39 9.15
CA ARG A 143 -14.91 -33.00 10.46
C ARG A 143 -14.17 -32.35 11.63
N ILE A 144 -12.92 -31.91 11.46
CA ILE A 144 -12.17 -31.22 12.52
C ILE A 144 -12.71 -29.81 12.74
N ILE A 145 -13.00 -29.07 11.66
CA ILE A 145 -13.53 -27.70 11.74
C ILE A 145 -14.95 -27.70 12.33
N SER A 146 -15.80 -28.66 11.94
CA SER A 146 -17.13 -28.79 12.54
C SER A 146 -17.03 -29.09 14.03
N ARG A 147 -16.15 -30.02 14.45
CA ARG A 147 -15.89 -30.30 15.87
C ARG A 147 -15.38 -29.09 16.65
N ARG A 148 -14.51 -28.27 16.06
CA ARG A 148 -14.03 -27.04 16.71
C ARG A 148 -15.13 -25.99 16.86
N LYS A 149 -15.99 -25.82 15.84
CA LYS A 149 -17.14 -24.92 15.91
C LYS A 149 -18.15 -25.37 16.96
N THR A 150 -18.46 -26.66 17.03
CA THR A 150 -19.37 -27.19 18.04
C THR A 150 -18.79 -27.12 19.45
N MET A 151 -17.50 -27.41 19.63
CA MET A 151 -16.83 -27.22 20.92
C MET A 151 -16.83 -25.74 21.35
N LYS A 152 -16.55 -24.82 20.43
CA LYS A 152 -16.55 -23.38 20.73
C LYS A 152 -17.94 -22.89 21.14
N ALA A 153 -18.98 -23.26 20.40
CA ALA A 153 -20.37 -22.92 20.75
C ALA A 153 -20.74 -23.44 22.14
N ARG A 154 -20.35 -24.67 22.49
CA ARG A 154 -20.59 -25.24 23.82
C ARG A 154 -19.84 -24.51 24.93
N ILE A 155 -18.60 -24.08 24.68
CA ILE A 155 -17.82 -23.29 25.66
C ILE A 155 -18.48 -21.92 25.86
N GLU A 156 -18.91 -21.25 24.79
CA GLU A 156 -19.58 -19.95 24.86
C GLU A 156 -20.96 -20.03 25.53
N GLU A 157 -21.68 -21.14 25.35
CA GLU A 157 -22.95 -21.42 26.03
C GLU A 157 -22.78 -21.93 27.47
N GLY A 158 -21.55 -22.06 27.97
CA GLY A 158 -21.28 -22.51 29.33
C GLY A 158 -21.66 -23.98 29.58
N GLN A 159 -21.55 -24.82 28.56
CA GLN A 159 -21.73 -26.28 28.67
C GLN A 159 -20.38 -26.98 28.86
N ALA A 160 -20.33 -27.92 29.80
CA ALA A 160 -19.13 -28.72 30.05
C ALA A 160 -18.81 -29.64 28.86
N LEU A 161 -17.53 -29.71 28.49
CA LEU A 161 -17.04 -30.52 27.36
C LEU A 161 -17.04 -32.02 27.64
N SER A 162 -17.18 -32.44 28.89
CA SER A 162 -17.31 -33.84 29.28
C SER A 162 -18.72 -34.12 29.78
N ASP A 163 -19.37 -35.10 29.15
CA ASP A 163 -20.68 -35.64 29.55
C ASP A 163 -20.56 -36.54 30.80
N SER A 164 -19.59 -36.25 31.67
CA SER A 164 -19.33 -37.04 32.87
C SER A 164 -20.17 -36.56 34.06
N HIS A 165 -20.64 -35.30 34.01
CA HIS A 165 -21.50 -34.68 35.03
C HIS A 165 -22.44 -33.70 34.31
N GLY A 166 -23.76 -33.92 34.38
CA GLY A 166 -24.81 -33.24 33.61
C GLY A 166 -24.65 -31.72 33.49
N GLY A 167 -24.01 -31.29 32.40
CA GLY A 167 -23.36 -29.99 32.26
C GLY A 167 -24.27 -28.76 32.41
N ARG A 168 -24.17 -28.11 33.56
CA ARG A 168 -24.16 -26.65 33.70
C ARG A 168 -23.01 -26.31 34.64
N TRP A 169 -22.16 -25.36 34.27
CA TRP A 169 -21.31 -24.72 35.27
C TRP A 169 -22.27 -24.01 36.24
N VAL A 170 -22.18 -24.33 37.53
CA VAL A 170 -22.87 -23.59 38.58
C VAL A 170 -22.46 -22.13 38.37
N GLN A 171 -23.42 -21.28 38.00
CA GLN A 171 -23.19 -19.84 38.04
C GLN A 171 -23.05 -19.52 39.51
N ASP A 172 -21.84 -19.12 39.92
CA ASP A 172 -21.59 -18.56 41.24
C ASP A 172 -22.48 -17.32 41.37
N VAL A 173 -23.64 -17.50 41.99
CA VAL A 173 -24.47 -16.40 42.46
C VAL A 173 -23.67 -15.77 43.59
N ASN A 174 -23.20 -14.54 43.38
CA ASN A 174 -22.57 -13.68 44.39
C ASN A 174 -23.36 -13.78 45.71
N SER A 175 -22.84 -14.57 46.64
CA SER A 175 -23.28 -14.62 48.03
C SER A 175 -22.60 -13.46 48.77
N ASP A 176 -23.04 -12.23 48.48
CA ASP A 176 -22.67 -11.01 49.21
C ASP A 176 -23.83 -10.51 50.10
N GLU A 177 -24.79 -11.36 50.44
CA GLU A 177 -25.90 -11.02 51.34
C GLU A 177 -26.06 -12.05 52.47
N GLU A 178 -25.01 -12.23 53.28
CA GLU A 178 -25.16 -12.85 54.60
C GLU A 178 -24.33 -12.09 55.64
N GLN A 179 -24.69 -10.83 55.87
CA GLN A 179 -24.39 -10.12 57.11
C GLN A 179 -25.28 -8.86 57.19
N ILE A 180 -25.87 -8.63 58.37
CA ILE A 180 -26.81 -7.53 58.74
C ILE A 180 -28.26 -7.93 58.38
N THR A 181 -29.09 -8.47 59.28
CA THR A 181 -29.53 -7.90 60.57
C THR A 181 -30.03 -8.99 61.54
N LYS A 182 -29.53 -8.96 62.77
CA LYS A 182 -30.35 -9.21 63.96
C LYS A 182 -31.14 -7.95 64.28
#